data_AF-A0A453R3T6-F1
#
_entry.id   AF-A0A453R3T6-F1
#
_cell.length_a   1.000
_cell.length_b   1.000
_cell.length_c   1.000
_cell.angle_alpha   90.00
_cell.angle_beta   90.00
_cell.angle_gamma   90.00
#
_symmetry.space_group_name_H-M   'P 1'
#
loop_
_entity.id
_entity.type
_entity.pdbx_description
1 polymer ?
#
loop_
_entity_poly.entity_id
_entity_poly.type
_entity_poly.pdbx_seq_one_letter_code
_entity_poly.pdbx_strand_id
1 'polypeptide(L)'
;GSSSFSARRGRRNAIFFNLTTSIMLVYYYVWFMFALAYRRKCWQIERRIKIRELRGENLYRLIGESDAMCISQLRMDRRTFHILCEMVRDVGGLKGTRNTSLEEIVASFLYVLSHHLKNRTVGKFFYRSPEPISRNFNACL
;
A
#
# COMPACT_ATOMS: atom_id res chain seq x y z
N GLY A 1 -2.47 -44.39 57.58
CA GLY A 1 -2.64 -44.52 56.12
C GLY A 1 -3.42 -43.39 55.46
N SER A 2 -4.21 -42.61 56.23
CA SER A 2 -5.18 -41.64 55.70
C SER A 2 -4.59 -40.29 55.28
N SER A 3 -3.48 -39.86 55.90
CA SER A 3 -2.82 -38.58 55.68
C SER A 3 -2.01 -38.50 54.36
N SER A 4 -1.50 -39.63 53.86
CA SER A 4 -0.74 -39.68 52.59
C SER A 4 -1.64 -39.65 51.35
N PHE A 5 -2.90 -40.07 51.48
CA PHE A 5 -3.88 -40.08 50.39
C PHE A 5 -4.45 -38.68 50.09
N SER A 6 -4.68 -37.85 51.12
CA SER A 6 -5.14 -36.46 50.93
C SER A 6 -4.06 -35.57 50.31
N ALA A 7 -2.80 -35.74 50.72
CA ALA A 7 -1.66 -35.00 50.17
C ALA A 7 -1.40 -35.32 48.68
N ARG A 8 -1.56 -36.58 48.27
CA ARG A 8 -1.48 -36.98 46.84
C ARG A 8 -2.64 -36.43 46.00
N ARG A 9 -3.84 -36.32 46.58
CA ARG A 9 -5.03 -35.76 45.90
C ARG A 9 -4.88 -34.25 45.68
N GLY A 10 -4.40 -33.49 46.68
CA GLY A 10 -4.12 -32.05 46.53
C GLY A 10 -3.05 -31.75 45.48
N ARG A 11 -1.99 -32.56 45.42
CA ARG A 11 -0.90 -32.41 44.43
C ARG A 11 -1.35 -32.70 42.99
N ARG A 12 -2.22 -33.71 42.80
CA ARG A 12 -2.84 -34.01 41.49
C ARG A 12 -3.79 -32.90 41.02
N ASN A 13 -4.58 -32.35 41.93
CA ASN A 13 -5.47 -31.23 41.61
C ASN A 13 -4.66 -29.97 41.24
N ALA A 14 -3.57 -29.68 41.96
CA ALA A 14 -2.68 -28.56 41.63
C ALA A 14 -2.01 -28.72 40.26
N ILE A 15 -1.58 -29.94 39.88
CA ILE A 15 -1.05 -30.23 38.54
C ILE A 15 -2.11 -29.98 37.46
N PHE A 16 -3.37 -30.36 37.71
CA PHE A 16 -4.47 -30.12 36.77
C PHE A 16 -4.77 -28.62 36.59
N PHE A 17 -4.81 -27.83 37.67
CA PHE A 17 -4.97 -26.37 37.58
C PHE A 17 -3.80 -25.68 36.88
N ASN A 18 -2.56 -26.15 37.10
CA ASN A 18 -1.38 -25.64 36.40
C ASN A 18 -1.39 -26.00 34.90
N LEU A 19 -1.92 -27.16 34.55
CA LEU A 19 -2.08 -27.58 33.15
C LEU A 19 -3.16 -26.77 32.45
N THR A 20 -4.33 -26.57 33.08
CA THR A 20 -5.42 -25.77 32.49
C THR A 20 -5.03 -24.31 32.35
N THR A 21 -4.38 -23.72 33.36
CA THR A 21 -3.84 -22.35 33.25
C THR A 21 -2.80 -22.24 32.14
N SER A 22 -1.89 -23.21 31.99
CA SER A 22 -0.93 -23.24 30.89
C SER A 22 -1.61 -23.30 29.52
N ILE A 23 -2.65 -24.13 29.36
CA ILE A 23 -3.45 -24.22 28.12
C ILE A 23 -4.16 -22.89 27.82
N MET A 24 -4.75 -22.27 28.85
CA MET A 24 -5.42 -20.97 28.70
C MET A 24 -4.42 -19.88 28.28
N LEU A 25 -3.22 -19.86 28.86
CA LEU A 25 -2.17 -18.90 28.48
C LEU A 25 -1.72 -19.10 27.02
N VAL A 26 -1.53 -20.34 26.59
CA VAL A 26 -1.19 -20.66 25.18
C VAL A 26 -2.31 -20.20 24.25
N TYR A 27 -3.58 -20.45 24.60
CA TYR A 27 -4.73 -19.98 23.83
C TYR A 27 -4.75 -18.46 23.70
N TYR A 28 -4.60 -17.73 24.80
CA TYR A 28 -4.55 -16.26 24.77
C TYR A 28 -3.36 -15.73 23.96
N TYR A 29 -2.19 -16.38 24.05
CA TYR A 29 -1.02 -16.00 23.26
C TYR A 29 -1.25 -16.18 21.76
N VAL A 30 -1.80 -17.32 21.33
CA VAL A 30 -2.13 -17.58 19.92
C VAL A 30 -3.17 -16.57 19.42
N TRP A 31 -4.20 -16.29 20.21
CA TRP A 31 -5.23 -15.30 19.86
C TRP A 31 -4.64 -13.88 19.74
N PHE A 32 -3.75 -13.50 20.66
CA PHE A 32 -3.05 -12.22 20.60
C PHE A 32 -2.16 -12.10 19.35
N MET A 33 -1.42 -13.16 19.01
CA MET A 33 -0.61 -13.20 17.79
C MET A 33 -1.46 -13.11 16.53
N PHE A 34 -2.61 -13.78 16.49
CA PHE A 34 -3.57 -13.67 15.40
C PHE A 34 -4.15 -12.25 15.29
N ALA A 35 -4.52 -11.64 16.42
CA ALA A 35 -5.01 -10.26 16.46
C ALA A 35 -3.93 -9.26 16.00
N LEU A 36 -2.67 -9.45 16.38
CA LEU A 36 -1.56 -8.63 15.89
C LEU A 36 -1.30 -8.82 14.39
N ALA A 37 -1.40 -10.04 13.89
CA ALA A 37 -1.27 -10.33 12.45
C ALA A 37 -2.43 -9.69 11.67
N TYR A 38 -3.66 -9.82 12.18
CA TYR A 38 -4.86 -9.20 11.61
C TYR A 38 -4.74 -7.68 11.58
N ARG A 39 -4.35 -7.04 12.70
CA ARG A 39 -4.09 -5.59 12.77
C ARG A 39 -3.03 -5.15 11.76
N ARG A 40 -1.93 -5.90 11.62
CA ARG A 40 -0.90 -5.61 10.61
C ARG A 40 -1.45 -5.69 9.19
N LYS A 41 -2.27 -6.70 8.88
CA LYS A 41 -2.91 -6.85 7.58
C LYS A 41 -3.91 -5.72 7.30
N CYS A 42 -4.80 -5.40 8.25
CA CYS A 42 -5.73 -4.27 8.16
C CYS A 42 -4.99 -2.95 7.94
N TRP A 43 -3.96 -2.68 8.74
CA TRP A 43 -3.16 -1.46 8.59
C TRP A 43 -2.44 -1.37 7.25
N GLN A 44 -1.93 -2.49 6.73
CA GLN A 44 -1.35 -2.50 5.38
C GLN A 44 -2.40 -2.25 4.29
N ILE A 45 -3.60 -2.82 4.43
CA ILE A 45 -4.71 -2.59 3.48
C ILE A 45 -5.17 -1.13 3.53
N GLU A 46 -5.40 -0.59 4.72
CA GLU A 46 -5.80 0.81 4.94
C GLU A 46 -4.76 1.77 4.38
N ARG A 47 -3.47 1.53 4.66
CA ARG A 47 -2.37 2.28 4.06
C ARG A 47 -2.40 2.22 2.53
N ARG A 48 -2.66 1.05 1.94
CA ARG A 48 -2.75 0.88 0.48
C ARG A 48 -3.94 1.65 -0.11
N ILE A 49 -5.07 1.69 0.59
CA ILE A 49 -6.29 2.43 0.18
C ILE A 49 -6.02 3.93 0.26
N LYS A 50 -5.53 4.43 1.40
CA LYS A 50 -5.21 5.85 1.60
C LYS A 50 -4.21 6.37 0.58
N ILE A 51 -3.19 5.57 0.24
CA ILE A 51 -2.23 5.91 -0.81
C ILE A 51 -2.87 5.92 -2.20
N ARG A 52 -3.88 5.09 -2.50
CA ARG A 52 -4.61 5.18 -3.78
C ARG A 52 -5.46 6.44 -3.84
N GLU A 53 -6.14 6.77 -2.75
CA GLU A 53 -7.04 7.93 -2.64
C GLU A 53 -6.26 9.24 -2.81
N LEU A 54 -5.16 9.40 -2.08
CA LEU A 54 -4.22 10.52 -2.25
C LEU A 54 -3.70 10.65 -3.68
N ARG A 55 -3.48 9.52 -4.38
CA ARG A 55 -3.03 9.54 -5.78
C ARG A 55 -4.14 9.98 -6.74
N GLY A 56 -5.37 9.55 -6.50
CA GLY A 56 -6.55 9.99 -7.25
C GLY A 56 -6.83 11.48 -7.08
N GLU A 57 -6.82 11.98 -5.85
CA GLU A 57 -7.00 13.41 -5.56
C GLU A 57 -5.89 14.26 -6.18
N ASN A 58 -4.63 13.80 -6.09
CA ASN A 58 -3.52 14.53 -6.68
C ASN A 58 -3.64 14.57 -8.22
N LEU A 59 -3.99 13.46 -8.87
CA LEU A 59 -4.24 13.41 -10.30
C LEU A 59 -5.39 14.38 -10.70
N TYR A 60 -6.46 14.40 -9.91
CA TYR A 60 -7.57 15.32 -10.11
C TYR A 60 -7.15 16.79 -9.95
N ARG A 61 -6.27 17.12 -9.00
CA ARG A 61 -5.71 18.47 -8.88
C ARG A 61 -4.80 18.85 -10.05
N LEU A 62 -4.01 17.91 -10.58
CA LEU A 62 -3.13 18.18 -11.71
C LEU A 62 -3.89 18.43 -13.03
N ILE A 63 -4.99 17.70 -13.27
CA ILE A 63 -5.66 17.66 -14.58
C ILE A 63 -7.06 18.31 -14.55
N GLY A 64 -7.72 18.29 -13.39
CA GLY A 64 -9.16 18.57 -13.25
C GLY A 64 -9.52 20.00 -12.85
N GLU A 65 -8.65 20.75 -12.15
CA GLU A 65 -9.01 22.09 -11.63
C GLU A 65 -9.00 23.20 -12.70
N SER A 66 -8.03 23.22 -13.63
CA SER A 66 -8.02 24.17 -14.76
C SER A 66 -6.96 23.81 -15.82
N ASP A 67 -7.16 24.25 -17.06
CA ASP A 67 -6.19 24.07 -18.14
C ASP A 67 -4.86 24.80 -17.84
N ALA A 68 -4.92 25.93 -17.14
CA ALA A 68 -3.73 26.66 -16.68
C ALA A 68 -2.89 25.83 -15.70
N MET A 69 -3.54 25.09 -14.79
CA MET A 69 -2.84 24.19 -13.87
C MET A 69 -2.23 23.00 -14.61
N CYS A 70 -2.95 22.40 -15.55
CA CYS A 70 -2.43 21.32 -16.40
C CYS A 70 -1.18 21.76 -17.17
N ILE A 71 -1.23 22.94 -17.79
CA ILE A 71 -0.07 23.53 -18.48
C ILE A 71 1.06 23.84 -17.50
N SER A 72 0.77 24.37 -16.30
CA SER A 72 1.81 24.70 -15.32
C SER A 72 2.56 23.47 -14.77
N GLN A 73 1.85 22.35 -14.57
CA GLN A 73 2.40 21.14 -13.93
C GLN A 73 2.92 20.13 -14.95
N LEU A 74 2.22 19.96 -16.09
CA LEU A 74 2.53 18.97 -17.11
C LEU A 74 3.14 19.58 -18.37
N ARG A 75 3.17 20.93 -18.50
CA ARG A 75 3.59 21.66 -19.71
C ARG A 75 2.77 21.30 -20.97
N MET A 76 1.58 20.76 -20.78
CA MET A 76 0.64 20.42 -21.85
C MET A 76 -0.78 20.85 -21.47
N ASP A 77 -1.57 21.19 -22.49
CA ASP A 77 -3.02 21.32 -22.38
C ASP A 77 -3.63 19.95 -22.03
N ARG A 78 -4.73 19.97 -21.27
CA ARG A 78 -5.57 18.81 -20.96
C ARG A 78 -6.00 18.02 -22.20
N ARG A 79 -6.31 18.68 -23.32
CA ARG A 79 -6.63 18.03 -24.60
C ARG A 79 -5.43 17.26 -25.14
N THR A 80 -4.26 17.90 -25.20
CA THR A 80 -3.02 17.26 -25.64
C THR A 80 -2.65 16.08 -24.74
N PHE A 81 -2.87 16.20 -23.43
CA PHE A 81 -2.67 15.12 -22.47
C PHE A 81 -3.57 13.91 -22.76
N HIS A 82 -4.84 14.12 -23.08
CA HIS A 82 -5.74 13.01 -23.39
C HIS A 82 -5.38 12.31 -24.71
N ILE A 83 -5.01 13.09 -25.74
CA ILE A 83 -4.52 12.55 -27.02
C ILE A 83 -3.22 11.74 -26.79
N LEU A 84 -2.32 12.22 -25.94
CA LEU A 84 -1.12 11.47 -25.57
C LEU A 84 -1.47 10.15 -24.87
N CYS A 85 -2.41 10.16 -23.94
CA CYS A 85 -2.86 8.92 -23.27
C CYS A 85 -3.47 7.92 -24.26
N GLU A 86 -4.20 8.38 -25.27
CA GLU A 86 -4.73 7.55 -26.35
C GLU A 86 -3.61 6.97 -27.23
N MET A 87 -2.67 7.81 -27.68
CA MET A 87 -1.52 7.33 -28.47
C MET A 87 -0.66 6.33 -27.69
N VAL A 88 -0.42 6.57 -26.41
CA VAL A 88 0.38 5.67 -25.56
C VAL A 88 -0.35 4.33 -25.33
N ARG A 89 -1.68 4.34 -25.31
CA ARG A 89 -2.51 3.13 -25.23
C ARG A 89 -2.48 2.32 -26.52
N ASP A 90 -2.67 3.01 -27.65
CA ASP A 90 -2.92 2.36 -28.94
C ASP A 90 -1.62 2.03 -29.69
N VAL A 91 -0.63 2.93 -29.66
CA VAL A 91 0.68 2.77 -30.31
C VAL A 91 1.70 2.18 -29.36
N GLY A 92 1.77 2.69 -28.13
CA GLY A 92 2.73 2.24 -27.12
C GLY A 92 2.36 0.93 -26.44
N GLY A 93 1.13 0.42 -26.66
CA GLY A 93 0.62 -0.80 -26.02
C GLY A 93 0.52 -0.70 -24.49
N LEU A 94 0.68 0.49 -23.92
CA LEU A 94 0.72 0.69 -22.48
C LEU A 94 -0.71 0.61 -21.95
N LYS A 95 -0.97 -0.37 -21.08
CA LYS A 95 -2.26 -0.51 -20.41
C LYS A 95 -2.12 -0.21 -18.93
N GLY A 96 -3.14 0.47 -18.39
CA GLY A 96 -3.27 0.67 -16.95
C GLY A 96 -3.17 -0.68 -16.21
N THR A 97 -2.53 -0.69 -15.05
CA THR A 97 -2.45 -1.88 -14.19
C THR A 97 -3.66 -1.90 -13.25
N ARG A 98 -4.00 -3.06 -12.65
CA ARG A 98 -5.07 -3.21 -11.64
C ARG A 98 -5.06 -2.18 -10.49
N ASN A 99 -3.94 -1.47 -10.28
CA ASN A 99 -3.74 -0.53 -9.19
C ASN A 99 -3.36 0.91 -9.62
N THR A 100 -3.22 1.16 -10.93
CA THR A 100 -2.72 2.42 -11.49
C THR A 100 -3.35 2.64 -12.85
N SER A 101 -4.04 3.76 -13.04
CA SER A 101 -4.62 4.08 -14.35
C SER A 101 -3.53 4.49 -15.35
N LEU A 102 -3.84 4.43 -16.65
CA LEU A 102 -2.88 4.83 -17.69
C LEU A 102 -2.53 6.31 -17.57
N GLU A 103 -3.54 7.13 -17.30
CA GLU A 103 -3.45 8.57 -17.11
C GLU A 103 -2.56 8.90 -15.91
N GLU A 104 -2.67 8.15 -14.81
CA GLU A 104 -1.79 8.31 -13.63
C GLU A 104 -0.33 8.07 -14.00
N ILE A 105 -0.04 7.06 -14.83
CA ILE A 105 1.33 6.75 -15.28
C ILE A 105 1.87 7.86 -16.18
N VAL A 106 1.09 8.28 -17.19
CA VAL A 106 1.49 9.32 -18.16
C VAL A 106 1.64 10.68 -17.48
N ALA A 107 0.73 11.05 -16.57
CA ALA A 107 0.81 12.28 -15.80
C ALA A 107 2.03 12.30 -14.88
N SER A 108 2.34 11.18 -14.21
CA SER A 108 3.55 11.06 -13.38
C SER A 108 4.81 11.28 -14.21
N PHE A 109 4.88 10.67 -15.39
CA PHE A 109 6.01 10.77 -16.29
C PHE A 109 6.21 12.21 -16.78
N LEU A 110 5.15 12.83 -17.30
CA LEU A 110 5.18 14.21 -17.75
C LEU A 110 5.53 15.19 -16.62
N TYR A 111 5.01 14.97 -15.41
CA TYR A 111 5.35 15.79 -14.26
C TYR A 111 6.86 15.72 -13.93
N VAL A 112 7.45 14.53 -13.98
CA VAL A 112 8.89 14.33 -13.77
C VAL A 112 9.72 15.01 -14.86
N LEU A 113 9.31 14.90 -16.13
CA LEU A 113 9.97 15.56 -17.26
C LEU A 113 9.86 17.09 -17.19
N SER A 114 8.66 17.61 -16.93
CA SER A 114 8.35 19.05 -16.91
C SER A 114 9.06 19.80 -15.79
N HIS A 115 9.38 19.13 -14.68
CA HIS A 115 10.10 19.69 -13.56
C HIS A 115 11.56 19.19 -13.43
N HIS A 116 12.12 18.62 -14.51
CA HIS A 116 13.53 18.25 -14.75
C HIS A 116 14.48 18.53 -13.55
N LEU A 117 14.73 17.53 -12.69
CA LEU A 117 15.71 17.48 -11.56
C LEU A 117 15.21 17.63 -10.10
N LYS A 118 14.15 16.91 -9.68
CA LYS A 118 14.01 16.52 -8.26
C LYS A 118 13.62 15.04 -8.11
N ASN A 119 14.45 14.14 -8.64
CA ASN A 119 14.37 12.69 -8.38
C ASN A 119 14.27 12.33 -6.87
N ARG A 120 14.64 13.24 -5.96
CA ARG A 120 14.49 13.09 -4.51
C ARG A 120 13.07 13.38 -3.97
N THR A 121 12.22 14.10 -4.69
CA THR A 121 10.87 14.50 -4.23
C THR A 121 9.76 13.60 -4.81
N VAL A 122 10.03 12.93 -5.93
CA VAL A 122 9.08 12.02 -6.60
C VAL A 122 8.64 10.86 -5.68
N GLY A 123 9.56 10.35 -4.86
CA GLY A 123 9.25 9.29 -3.89
C GLY A 123 8.26 9.70 -2.78
N LYS A 124 8.24 11.00 -2.41
CA LYS A 124 7.31 11.54 -1.41
C LYS A 124 5.92 11.82 -1.97
N PHE A 125 5.83 12.20 -3.25
CA PHE A 125 4.56 12.57 -3.89
C PHE A 125 3.79 11.35 -4.40
N PHE A 126 4.49 10.31 -4.88
CA PHE A 126 3.85 9.11 -5.45
C PHE A 126 3.80 7.90 -4.51
N TYR A 127 4.30 8.02 -3.27
CA TYR A 127 4.36 6.91 -2.29
C TYR A 127 4.95 5.60 -2.87
N ARG A 128 5.90 5.74 -3.81
CA ARG A 128 6.54 4.62 -4.48
C ARG A 128 8.05 4.87 -4.52
N SER A 129 8.83 3.81 -4.25
CA SER A 129 10.29 3.87 -4.41
C SER A 129 10.62 4.28 -5.85
N PRO A 130 11.79 4.88 -6.11
CA PRO A 130 12.22 5.29 -7.46
C PRO A 130 12.50 4.12 -8.43
N GLU A 131 12.31 2.87 -8.04
CA GLU A 131 12.60 1.66 -8.81
C GLU A 131 11.67 1.34 -10.01
N PRO A 132 10.39 1.75 -10.07
CA PRO A 132 9.55 1.56 -11.26
C PRO A 132 9.80 2.61 -12.34
N ILE A 133 10.49 3.72 -12.03
CA ILE A 133 10.74 4.79 -13.01
C ILE A 133 11.73 4.27 -14.07
N SER A 134 12.83 3.63 -13.67
CA SER A 134 13.76 3.00 -14.63
C SER A 134 13.10 1.89 -15.45
N ARG A 135 12.17 1.14 -14.85
CA ARG A 135 11.46 0.05 -15.53
C ARG A 135 10.41 0.53 -16.54
N ASN A 136 9.73 1.64 -16.26
CA ASN A 136 8.82 2.28 -17.22
C ASN A 136 9.58 2.99 -18.35
N PHE A 137 10.74 3.59 -18.07
CA PHE A 137 11.58 4.20 -19.11
C PHE A 137 12.06 3.17 -20.14
N ASN A 138 12.33 1.92 -19.73
CA ASN A 138 12.76 0.83 -20.60
C ASN A 138 11.61 0.11 -21.36
N ALA A 139 10.35 0.46 -21.06
CA ALA A 139 9.19 -0.08 -21.76
C ALA A 139 8.63 0.90 -22.81
N CYS A 140 9.07 2.16 -22.76
CA CYS A 140 8.75 3.20 -23.75
C CYS A 140 9.86 3.40 -24.80
N LEU A 141 10.96 2.64 -24.70
CA LEU A 141 12.05 2.53 -25.67
C LEU A 141 11.90 1.19 -26.40
#